data_AF-A0A2W4WTB5-F1
#
_entry.id   AF-A0A2W4WTB5-F1
#
_cell.length_a   1.000
_cell.length_b   1.000
_cell.length_c   1.000
_cell.angle_alpha   90.00
_cell.angle_beta   90.00
_cell.angle_gamma   90.00
#
_symmetry.space_group_name_H-M   'P 1'
#
loop_
_entity.id
_entity.type
_entity.pdbx_description
1 polymer ?
#
loop_
_entity_poly.entity_id
_entity_poly.type
_entity_poly.pdbx_seq_one_letter_code
_entity_poly.pdbx_strand_id
1 'polypeptide(L)'
;MANPAAMRNPVIDCILALGESDIPDQKIPPGAFLLAFTKAFKRNRASMETQEIPQLFVEEIKEILAAPSIPDTHDIMLETREAIASLEKAGDRPGAQVLSVSLTMLQAKFAREVQRN
;
A
#
# COMPACT_ATOMS: atom_id res chain seq x y z
N MET A 1 7.43 -27.03 19.08
CA MET A 1 7.75 -25.58 19.11
C MET A 1 7.20 -24.97 17.84
N ALA A 2 6.13 -24.17 17.93
CA ALA A 2 5.63 -23.45 16.77
C ALA A 2 6.64 -22.34 16.44
N ASN A 3 7.31 -22.42 15.29
CA ASN A 3 8.11 -21.31 14.79
C ASN A 3 7.14 -20.27 14.22
N PRO A 4 7.03 -19.07 14.81
CA PRO A 4 6.08 -18.06 14.41
C PRO A 4 6.59 -17.36 13.13
N ALA A 5 6.48 -18.06 12.00
CA ALA A 5 6.00 -17.41 10.78
C ALA A 5 4.54 -16.96 10.98
N ALA A 6 4.27 -16.29 12.12
CA ALA A 6 3.04 -15.62 12.45
C ALA A 6 2.75 -14.73 11.25
N MET A 7 1.62 -15.00 10.61
CA MET A 7 1.18 -14.39 9.35
C MET A 7 1.63 -12.93 9.28
N ARG A 8 2.76 -12.70 8.61
CA ARG A 8 3.33 -11.36 8.41
C ARG A 8 2.30 -10.61 7.59
N ASN A 9 1.60 -9.68 8.23
CA ASN A 9 0.65 -8.85 7.53
C ASN A 9 1.48 -7.81 6.78
N PRO A 10 1.60 -7.91 5.44
CA PRO A 10 2.51 -7.05 4.69
C PRO A 10 2.17 -5.56 4.84
N VAL A 11 0.92 -5.22 5.19
CA VAL A 11 0.53 -3.85 5.50
C VAL A 11 1.16 -3.37 6.80
N ILE A 12 1.15 -4.21 7.84
CA ILE A 12 1.79 -3.89 9.13
C ILE A 12 3.30 -3.76 8.95
N ASP A 13 3.91 -4.68 8.20
CA ASP A 13 5.36 -4.63 7.95
C ASP A 13 5.76 -3.36 7.19
N CYS A 14 4.93 -2.89 6.25
CA CYS A 14 5.14 -1.60 5.58
C CYS A 14 5.02 -0.41 6.55
N ILE A 15 4.07 -0.44 7.49
CA ILE A 15 3.93 0.61 8.52
C ILE A 15 5.16 0.62 9.44
N LEU A 16 5.66 -0.54 9.84
CA LEU A 16 6.86 -0.64 10.67
C LEU A 16 8.10 -0.14 9.92
N ALA A 17 8.29 -0.58 8.67
CA ALA A 17 9.40 -0.11 7.83
C ALA A 17 9.37 1.39 7.59
N LEU A 18 8.18 2.00 7.52
CA LEU A 18 8.01 3.45 7.44
C LEU A 18 8.49 4.16 8.70
N GLY A 19 8.16 3.63 9.89
CA GLY A 19 8.59 4.19 11.17
C GLY A 19 10.09 4.06 11.45
N GLU A 20 10.77 3.15 10.75
CA GLU A 20 12.23 2.99 10.77
C GLU A 20 12.94 3.83 9.71
N SER A 21 12.19 4.49 8.82
CA SER A 21 12.74 5.28 7.71
C SER A 21 13.00 6.74 8.09
N ASP A 22 13.77 7.43 7.27
CA ASP A 22 14.05 8.87 7.42
C ASP A 22 12.88 9.77 6.96
N ILE A 23 11.72 9.20 6.61
CA ILE A 23 10.57 9.96 6.11
C ILE A 23 9.86 10.63 7.29
N PRO A 24 9.64 11.96 7.26
CA PRO A 24 9.02 12.66 8.38
C PRO A 24 7.53 12.31 8.54
N ASP A 25 7.14 11.90 9.77
CA ASP A 25 5.80 11.44 10.15
C ASP A 25 4.64 12.39 9.81
N GLN A 26 4.90 13.70 9.69
CA GLN A 26 3.84 14.71 9.67
C GLN A 26 3.21 14.98 8.29
N LYS A 27 3.64 14.31 7.20
CA LYS A 27 3.26 14.73 5.83
C LYS A 27 2.97 13.63 4.83
N ILE A 28 2.56 12.43 5.25
CA ILE A 28 2.18 11.38 4.30
C ILE A 28 0.66 11.41 4.08
N PRO A 29 0.17 11.82 2.90
CA PRO A 29 -1.25 11.75 2.60
C PRO A 29 -1.71 10.28 2.64
N PRO A 30 -2.93 10.00 3.14
CA PRO A 30 -3.46 8.64 3.17
C PRO A 30 -3.46 7.95 1.79
N GLY A 31 -3.73 8.72 0.74
CA GLY A 31 -3.67 8.24 -0.64
C GLY A 31 -2.27 7.79 -1.03
N ALA A 32 -1.23 8.54 -0.64
CA ALA A 32 0.17 8.19 -0.94
C ALA A 32 0.56 6.84 -0.33
N PHE A 33 0.05 6.54 0.88
CA PHE A 33 0.24 5.24 1.52
C PHE A 33 -0.32 4.09 0.66
N LEU A 34 -1.59 4.21 0.25
CA LEU A 34 -2.23 3.16 -0.56
C LEU A 34 -1.57 3.02 -1.94
N LEU A 35 -1.20 4.14 -2.55
CA LEU A 35 -0.53 4.17 -3.84
C LEU A 35 0.83 3.47 -3.76
N ALA A 36 1.66 3.82 -2.76
CA ALA A 36 2.96 3.18 -2.57
C ALA A 36 2.83 1.68 -2.34
N PHE A 37 1.87 1.28 -1.50
CA PHE A 37 1.63 -0.14 -1.24
C PHE A 37 1.18 -0.89 -2.49
N THR A 38 0.29 -0.29 -3.29
CA THR A 38 -0.18 -0.88 -4.56
C THR A 38 0.98 -1.03 -5.55
N LYS A 39 1.85 -0.02 -5.69
CA LYS A 39 3.01 -0.06 -6.58
C LYS A 39 4.07 -1.06 -6.12
N ALA A 40 4.42 -1.05 -4.84
CA ALA A 40 5.36 -1.99 -4.25
C ALA A 40 4.89 -3.44 -4.42
N PHE A 41 3.59 -3.70 -4.23
CA PHE A 41 2.99 -5.00 -4.45
C PHE A 41 3.08 -5.43 -5.93
N LYS A 42 2.74 -4.53 -6.87
CA LYS A 42 2.88 -4.79 -8.32
C LYS A 42 4.33 -5.06 -8.70
N ARG A 43 5.29 -4.27 -8.21
CA ARG A 43 6.73 -4.43 -8.46
C ARG A 43 7.26 -5.77 -7.96
N ASN A 44 6.97 -6.12 -6.70
CA ASN A 44 7.38 -7.39 -6.11
C ASN A 44 6.86 -8.62 -6.89
N ARG A 45 5.71 -8.49 -7.57
CA ARG A 45 5.14 -9.55 -8.39
C ARG A 45 5.68 -9.58 -9.82
N ALA A 46 6.06 -8.43 -10.37
CA ALA A 46 6.51 -8.30 -11.75
C ALA A 46 8.01 -8.54 -11.92
N SER A 47 8.82 -8.20 -10.91
CA SER A 47 10.27 -8.34 -10.97
C SER A 47 10.70 -9.63 -10.26
N MET A 48 11.76 -10.28 -10.78
CA MET A 48 12.49 -11.31 -10.03
C MET A 48 13.34 -10.69 -8.90
N GLU A 49 12.99 -9.51 -8.40
CA GLU A 49 13.73 -8.85 -7.34
C GLU A 49 13.56 -9.63 -6.04
N THR A 50 14.67 -9.84 -5.35
CA THR A 50 14.71 -10.44 -4.01
C THR A 50 14.22 -9.51 -2.91
N GLN A 51 13.90 -8.25 -3.24
CA GLN A 51 13.46 -7.26 -2.24
C GLN A 51 12.03 -7.55 -1.77
N GLU A 52 11.86 -7.48 -0.45
CA GLU A 52 10.56 -7.65 0.20
C GLU A 52 9.68 -6.40 0.00
N ILE A 53 8.36 -6.60 -0.02
CA ILE A 53 7.36 -5.53 -0.19
C ILE A 53 7.60 -4.31 0.73
N PRO A 54 7.97 -4.44 2.03
CA PRO A 54 8.21 -3.28 2.88
C PRO A 54 9.35 -2.37 2.41
N GLN A 55 10.39 -2.92 1.79
CA GLN A 55 11.51 -2.12 1.26
C GLN A 55 11.06 -1.34 0.03
N LEU A 56 10.41 -2.04 -0.91
CA LEU A 56 9.82 -1.43 -2.10
C LEU A 56 8.79 -0.36 -1.72
N PHE A 57 8.01 -0.58 -0.66
CA PHE A 57 7.06 0.38 -0.15
C PHE A 57 7.72 1.70 0.28
N VAL A 58 8.83 1.64 1.02
CA VAL A 58 9.56 2.85 1.45
C VAL A 58 10.13 3.60 0.24
N GLU A 59 10.65 2.89 -0.76
CA GLU A 59 11.10 3.49 -2.03
C GLU A 59 9.95 4.22 -2.73
N GLU A 60 8.81 3.54 -2.91
CA GLU A 60 7.63 4.11 -3.55
C GLU A 60 7.06 5.33 -2.80
N ILE A 61 7.07 5.32 -1.46
CA ILE A 61 6.69 6.51 -0.67
C ILE A 61 7.64 7.66 -0.97
N LYS A 62 8.96 7.43 -0.98
CA LYS A 62 9.94 8.49 -1.28
C LYS A 62 9.71 9.07 -2.67
N GLU A 63 9.46 8.22 -3.66
CA GLU A 63 9.16 8.64 -5.04
C GLU A 63 7.87 9.46 -5.12
N ILE A 64 6.80 9.01 -4.46
CA ILE A 64 5.51 9.71 -4.46
C ILE A 64 5.62 11.06 -3.77
N LEU A 65 6.34 11.15 -2.65
CA LEU A 65 6.53 12.42 -1.93
C LEU A 65 7.48 13.39 -2.66
N ALA A 66 8.37 12.88 -3.52
CA ALA A 66 9.22 13.69 -4.38
C ALA A 66 8.53 14.13 -5.68
N ALA A 67 7.39 13.51 -6.04
CA ALA A 67 6.66 13.84 -7.26
C ALA A 67 6.07 15.27 -7.21
N PRO A 68 6.01 15.98 -8.35
CA PRO A 68 5.47 17.35 -8.41
C PRO A 68 3.98 17.42 -8.06
N SER A 69 3.27 16.31 -8.21
CA SER A 69 1.87 16.16 -7.82
C SER A 69 1.60 14.71 -7.42
N ILE A 70 0.91 14.52 -6.30
CA ILE A 70 0.38 13.22 -5.91
C ILE A 70 -0.99 13.06 -6.59
N PRO A 71 -1.28 11.91 -7.23
CA PRO A 71 -2.59 11.64 -7.81
C PRO A 71 -3.70 11.86 -6.79
N ASP A 72 -4.88 12.28 -7.25
CA ASP A 72 -5.98 12.45 -6.34
C ASP A 72 -6.45 11.10 -5.77
N THR A 73 -7.16 11.17 -4.65
CA THR A 73 -7.67 9.99 -3.95
C THR A 73 -8.54 9.10 -4.84
N HIS A 74 -9.34 9.67 -5.73
CA HIS A 74 -10.24 8.92 -6.58
C HIS A 74 -9.47 8.09 -7.60
N ASP A 75 -8.45 8.67 -8.23
CA ASP A 75 -7.55 7.98 -9.15
C ASP A 75 -6.81 6.84 -8.44
N ILE A 76 -6.32 7.09 -7.23
CA ILE A 76 -5.65 6.06 -6.41
C ILE A 76 -6.61 4.90 -6.11
N MET A 77 -7.88 5.20 -5.74
CA MET A 77 -8.88 4.17 -5.51
C MET A 77 -9.18 3.35 -6.77
N LEU A 78 -9.25 3.99 -7.93
CA LEU A 78 -9.49 3.31 -9.20
C LEU A 78 -8.32 2.37 -9.54
N GLU A 79 -7.08 2.87 -9.43
CA GLU A 79 -5.88 2.07 -9.70
C GLU A 79 -5.78 0.86 -8.75
N THR A 80 -6.09 1.04 -7.46
CA THR A 80 -6.09 -0.08 -6.51
C THR A 80 -7.19 -1.09 -6.83
N ARG A 81 -8.38 -0.67 -7.27
CA ARG A 81 -9.45 -1.58 -7.71
C ARG A 81 -9.05 -2.40 -8.93
N GLU A 82 -8.39 -1.78 -9.90
CA GLU A 82 -7.86 -2.48 -11.08
C GLU A 82 -6.78 -3.49 -10.70
N ALA A 83 -5.92 -3.16 -9.74
CA ALA A 83 -4.93 -4.08 -9.19
C ALA A 83 -5.58 -5.29 -8.52
N ILE A 84 -6.62 -5.07 -7.68
CA ILE A 84 -7.40 -6.14 -7.06
C ILE A 84 -8.03 -7.05 -8.12
N ALA A 85 -8.74 -6.48 -9.10
CA ALA A 85 -9.39 -7.25 -10.17
C ALA A 85 -8.38 -8.07 -10.99
N SER A 86 -7.17 -7.53 -11.20
CA SER A 86 -6.10 -8.24 -11.89
C SER A 86 -5.60 -9.45 -11.09
N LEU A 87 -5.47 -9.31 -9.76
CA LEU A 87 -5.07 -10.41 -8.87
C LEU A 87 -6.15 -11.50 -8.80
N GLU A 88 -7.42 -11.12 -8.73
CA GLU A 88 -8.55 -12.05 -8.77
C GLU A 88 -8.56 -12.88 -10.05
N LYS A 89 -8.35 -12.23 -11.21
CA LYS A 89 -8.23 -12.91 -12.51
C LYS A 89 -7.02 -13.84 -12.58
N ALA A 90 -5.92 -13.48 -11.93
CA ALA A 90 -4.71 -14.31 -11.84
C ALA A 90 -4.83 -15.46 -10.80
N GLY A 91 -5.92 -15.53 -10.04
CA GLY A 91 -6.12 -16.54 -8.99
C GLY A 91 -5.41 -16.23 -7.67
N ASP A 92 -4.81 -15.06 -7.52
CA ASP A 92 -4.10 -14.63 -6.31
C ASP A 92 -5.06 -14.02 -5.28
N ARG A 93 -5.84 -14.89 -4.64
CA ARG A 93 -6.80 -14.51 -3.60
C ARG A 93 -6.15 -13.82 -2.39
N PRO A 94 -4.99 -14.27 -1.86
CA PRO A 94 -4.34 -13.59 -0.74
C PRO A 94 -3.92 -12.16 -1.08
N GLY A 95 -3.33 -11.94 -2.25
CA GLY A 95 -2.95 -10.60 -2.71
C GLY A 95 -4.15 -9.67 -2.87
N ALA A 96 -5.21 -10.17 -3.52
CA ALA A 96 -6.47 -9.43 -3.69
C ALA A 96 -7.07 -9.04 -2.33
N GLN A 97 -7.05 -9.94 -1.35
CA GLN A 97 -7.58 -9.69 -0.01
C GLN A 97 -6.79 -8.60 0.71
N VAL A 98 -5.45 -8.65 0.65
CA VAL A 98 -4.58 -7.64 1.28
C VAL A 98 -4.86 -6.24 0.71
N LEU A 99 -4.89 -6.09 -0.63
CA LEU A 99 -5.19 -4.80 -1.26
C LEU A 99 -6.62 -4.32 -0.96
N SER A 100 -7.58 -5.24 -0.90
CA SER A 100 -8.97 -4.92 -0.56
C SER A 100 -9.12 -4.35 0.85
N VAL A 101 -8.39 -4.89 1.83
CA VAL A 101 -8.38 -4.37 3.20
C VAL A 101 -7.79 -2.96 3.23
N SER A 102 -6.64 -2.74 2.57
CA SER A 102 -5.99 -1.43 2.50
C SER A 102 -6.90 -0.38 1.83
N LEU A 103 -7.57 -0.75 0.74
CA LEU A 103 -8.55 0.10 0.07
C LEU A 103 -9.74 0.46 0.98
N THR A 104 -10.26 -0.52 1.71
CA THR A 104 -11.37 -0.31 2.66
C THR A 104 -10.99 0.66 3.77
N MET A 105 -9.77 0.54 4.31
CA MET A 105 -9.27 1.46 5.34
C MET A 105 -9.14 2.89 4.81
N LEU A 106 -8.66 3.06 3.57
CA LEU A 106 -8.58 4.37 2.94
C LEU A 106 -9.97 5.01 2.76
N GLN A 107 -10.92 4.24 2.21
CA GLN A 107 -12.31 4.69 2.04
C GLN A 107 -12.97 5.07 3.36
N ALA A 108 -12.74 4.29 4.42
CA ALA A 108 -13.27 4.57 5.75
C ALA A 108 -12.68 5.87 6.35
N LYS A 109 -11.39 6.16 6.10
CA LYS A 109 -10.78 7.42 6.52
C LYS A 109 -11.38 8.61 5.77
N PHE A 110 -11.54 8.52 4.45
CA PHE A 110 -12.16 9.59 3.67
C PHE A 110 -13.63 9.83 4.05
N ALA A 111 -14.42 8.78 4.24
CA ALA A 111 -15.80 8.93 4.70
C ALA A 111 -15.90 9.69 6.03
N ARG A 112 -14.94 9.49 6.95
CA ARG A 112 -14.87 10.22 8.22
C ARG A 112 -14.40 11.67 8.08
N GLU A 113 -13.53 11.96 7.12
CA GLU A 113 -13.06 13.32 6.84
C GLU A 113 -14.17 14.16 6.17
N VAL A 114 -14.96 13.55 5.28
CA VAL A 114 -16.13 14.20 4.67
C VAL A 114 -17.24 14.49 5.68
N GLN A 115 -17.41 13.65 6.71
CA GLN A 115 -18.39 13.89 7.79
C GLN A 115 -17.97 14.97 8.81
N ARG A 116 -16.68 15.35 8.81
CA ARG A 116 -16.13 16.33 9.75
C ARG A 116 -16.02 17.74 9.17
N ASN A 117 -16.27 17.89 7.87
CA ASN A 117 -16.33 19.16 7.13
C ASN A 117 -17.77 19.47 6.72
#